data_AF-A0A7X8FDU6-F1
#
_entry.id   AF-A0A7X8FDU6-F1
#
_cell.length_a   1.000
_cell.length_b   1.000
_cell.length_c   1.000
_cell.angle_alpha   90.00
_cell.angle_beta   90.00
_cell.angle_gamma   90.00
#
_symmetry.space_group_name_H-M   'P 1'
#
loop_
_entity.id
_entity.type
_entity.pdbx_description
1 polymer ?
#
loop_
_entity_poly.entity_id
_entity_poly.type
_entity_poly.pdbx_seq_one_letter_code
_entity_poly.pdbx_strand_id
1 'polypeptide(L)' 'MFRTMLKSKIHRVTVTDADLNYVGSITIDQDLMDAANLWPNEQVHIVNNNNGARFETYVIPGPRGSGTICLNGAAAR' A
#
# COMPACT_ATOMS: atom_id res chain seq x y z
N MET A 1 1.41 -27.45 -11.79
CA MET A 1 0.58 -26.87 -10.71
C MET A 1 1.35 -25.72 -10.09
N PHE A 2 0.73 -24.56 -9.90
CA PHE A 2 1.35 -23.37 -9.30
C PHE A 2 0.76 -23.12 -7.90
N ARG A 3 1.56 -22.58 -6.98
CA ARG A 3 1.13 -22.19 -5.62
C ARG A 3 1.27 -20.67 -5.47
N THR A 4 0.28 -20.03 -4.88
CA THR A 4 0.37 -18.62 -4.46
C THR A 4 0.87 -18.56 -3.02
N MET A 5 1.99 -17.90 -2.81
CA MET A 5 2.60 -17.70 -1.49
C MET A 5 2.68 -16.20 -1.20
N LEU A 6 2.72 -15.82 0.07
CA LEU A 6 2.99 -14.44 0.46
C LEU A 6 4.42 -14.06 0.03
N LYS A 7 4.53 -13.13 -0.93
CA LYS A 7 5.83 -12.58 -1.36
C LYS A 7 6.47 -11.75 -0.25
N SER A 8 5.73 -10.79 0.28
CA SER A 8 6.22 -9.84 1.29
C SER A 8 5.07 -9.17 2.04
N LYS A 9 5.38 -8.45 3.12
CA LYS A 9 4.42 -7.64 3.88
C LYS A 9 5.10 -6.43 4.52
N ILE A 10 4.38 -5.32 4.64
CA ILE A 10 4.73 -4.23 5.55
C ILE A 10 3.74 -4.29 6.72
N HIS A 11 4.23 -4.51 7.94
CA HIS A 11 3.37 -4.82 9.08
C HIS A 11 3.08 -3.58 9.93
N ARG A 12 1.79 -3.31 10.17
CA ARG A 12 1.30 -2.30 11.13
C ARG A 12 1.82 -0.87 10.89
N VAL A 13 1.92 -0.48 9.62
CA VAL A 13 2.12 0.93 9.28
C VAL A 13 0.88 1.76 9.58
N THR A 14 1.07 3.05 9.77
CA THR A 14 -0.01 4.02 10.01
C THR A 14 -0.31 4.73 8.70
N VAL A 15 -1.59 4.82 8.33
CA VAL A 15 -2.01 5.66 7.20
C VAL A 15 -1.67 7.10 7.54
N THR A 16 -0.84 7.74 6.72
CA THR A 16 -0.37 9.11 6.93
C THR A 16 -1.28 10.13 6.27
N ASP A 17 -1.96 9.76 5.18
CA ASP A 17 -2.83 10.64 4.42
C ASP A 17 -3.87 9.83 3.61
N ALA A 18 -4.91 10.51 3.12
CA ALA A 18 -5.95 9.92 2.27
C ALA A 18 -6.51 10.95 1.26
N ASP A 19 -6.26 10.73 -0.03
CA ASP A 19 -6.75 11.60 -1.12
C ASP A 19 -7.85 10.93 -1.94
N LEU A 20 -9.11 11.30 -1.67
CA LEU A 20 -10.28 10.78 -2.37
C LEU A 20 -10.34 11.17 -3.86
N ASN A 21 -9.73 12.28 -4.26
CA ASN A 21 -9.86 12.83 -5.61
C ASN A 21 -8.81 12.28 -6.58
N TYR A 22 -7.86 11.50 -6.09
CA TYR A 22 -6.84 10.84 -6.92
C TYR A 22 -7.32 9.48 -7.48
N VAL A 23 -6.54 8.89 -8.38
CA VAL A 23 -6.79 7.55 -8.94
C VAL A 23 -6.50 6.46 -7.90
N GLY A 24 -7.40 5.48 -7.79
CA GLY A 24 -7.33 4.39 -6.81
C GLY A 24 -5.96 3.70 -6.75
N SER A 25 -5.20 3.92 -5.67
CA SER A 25 -3.83 3.41 -5.47
C SER A 25 -3.42 3.53 -4.00
N ILE A 26 -2.23 3.06 -3.63
CA ILE A 26 -1.59 3.39 -2.37
C ILE A 26 -0.19 3.96 -2.63
N THR A 27 0.10 5.15 -2.10
CA THR A 27 1.45 5.71 -2.12
C THR A 27 2.21 5.21 -0.90
N ILE A 28 3.39 4.59 -1.12
CA ILE A 28 4.22 4.02 -0.06
C ILE A 28 5.63 4.62 -0.15
N ASP A 29 6.19 5.03 0.98
CA ASP A 29 7.61 5.41 1.09
C ASP A 29 8.50 4.36 0.39
N GLN A 30 9.33 4.82 -0.54
CA GLN A 30 10.20 3.96 -1.32
C GLN A 30 11.18 3.14 -0.46
N ASP A 31 11.60 3.60 0.73
CA ASP A 31 12.43 2.80 1.64
C ASP A 31 11.67 1.59 2.19
N LEU A 32 10.36 1.75 2.46
CA LEU A 32 9.49 0.64 2.86
C LEU A 32 9.20 -0.30 1.69
N MET A 33 9.04 0.23 0.48
CA MET A 33 8.90 -0.58 -0.73
C MET A 33 10.13 -1.46 -0.94
N ASP A 34 11.32 -0.88 -0.86
CA ASP A 34 12.59 -1.61 -1.03
C ASP A 34 12.74 -2.70 0.05
N ALA A 35 12.46 -2.36 1.32
CA ALA A 35 12.53 -3.32 2.43
C ALA A 35 11.54 -4.49 2.28
N ALA A 36 10.38 -4.25 1.67
CA ALA A 36 9.37 -5.26 1.39
C ALA A 36 9.45 -5.82 -0.05
N ASN A 37 10.49 -5.49 -0.83
CA ASN A 37 10.62 -5.90 -2.22
C ASN A 37 9.35 -5.64 -3.04
N LEU A 38 8.77 -4.44 -2.95
CA LEU A 38 7.61 -3.99 -3.73
C LEU A 38 8.05 -3.16 -4.93
N TRP A 39 7.34 -3.33 -6.04
CA TRP A 39 7.59 -2.62 -7.29
C TRP A 39 6.51 -1.58 -7.56
N PRO A 40 6.82 -0.48 -8.27
CA PRO A 40 5.80 0.43 -8.78
C PRO A 40 4.78 -0.33 -9.63
N ASN A 41 3.49 -0.05 -9.41
CA ASN A 41 2.35 -0.74 -10.04
C ASN A 41 2.16 -2.21 -9.63
N GLU A 42 2.85 -2.71 -8.61
CA GLU A 42 2.61 -4.05 -8.08
C GLU A 42 1.27 -4.10 -7.32
N GLN A 43 0.48 -5.16 -7.55
CA GLN A 43 -0.75 -5.39 -6.81
C GLN A 43 -0.44 -5.71 -5.35
N VAL A 44 -1.17 -5.09 -4.43
CA VAL A 44 -1.08 -5.33 -3.00
C VAL A 44 -2.45 -5.55 -2.37
N HIS A 45 -2.48 -6.37 -1.33
CA HIS A 45 -3.63 -6.52 -0.46
C HIS A 45 -3.47 -5.61 0.76
N ILE A 46 -4.48 -4.79 1.04
CA ILE A 46 -4.54 -3.93 2.22
C ILE A 46 -5.54 -4.52 3.22
N VAL A 47 -5.12 -4.61 4.47
CA VAL A 47 -5.96 -5.05 5.60
C VAL A 47 -5.93 -3.99 6.68
N ASN A 48 -7.08 -3.37 6.93
CA ASN A 48 -7.20 -2.28 7.90
C ASN A 48 -7.55 -2.85 9.29
N ASN A 49 -6.64 -2.69 10.25
CA ASN A 49 -6.82 -3.23 11.60
C ASN A 49 -7.86 -2.46 12.44
N ASN A 50 -8.23 -1.23 12.05
CA ASN A 50 -9.14 -0.40 12.84
C ASN A 50 -10.62 -0.72 12.55
N ASN A 51 -10.93 -1.12 11.31
CA ASN A 51 -12.32 -1.36 10.88
C ASN A 51 -12.53 -2.72 10.19
N GLY A 52 -11.48 -3.51 9.97
CA GLY A 52 -11.55 -4.81 9.33
C GLY A 52 -11.71 -4.78 7.81
N ALA A 53 -11.68 -3.60 7.17
CA ALA A 53 -11.78 -3.48 5.72
C ALA A 53 -10.61 -4.20 5.02
N ARG A 54 -10.90 -4.85 3.90
CA ARG A 54 -9.93 -5.59 3.09
C ARG A 54 -10.17 -5.26 1.62
N PHE A 55 -9.12 -4.87 0.92
CA PHE A 55 -9.22 -4.51 -0.49
C PHE A 55 -7.87 -4.70 -1.19
N GLU A 56 -7.91 -4.63 -2.52
CA GLU A 56 -6.75 -4.73 -3.39
C GLU A 56 -6.56 -3.44 -4.17
N THR A 57 -5.31 -3.06 -4.38
CA THR A 57 -4.93 -1.92 -5.21
C THR A 57 -3.49 -2.10 -5.71
N TYR A 58 -2.87 -1.06 -6.25
CA TYR A 58 -1.48 -1.07 -6.68
C TYR A 58 -0.67 0.05 -6.02
N VAL A 59 0.65 -0.13 -6.00
CA VAL A 59 1.59 0.77 -5.31
C VAL A 59 2.09 1.89 -6.22
N ILE A 60 2.17 3.10 -5.68
CA ILE A 60 2.89 4.25 -6.25
C ILE A 60 4.04 4.63 -5.30
N PRO A 61 5.26 4.90 -5.82
CA PRO A 61 6.37 5.39 -5.03
C PRO A 61 6.09 6.73 -4.34
N GLY A 62 6.29 6.78 -3.03
CA GLY A 62 6.39 8.00 -2.24
C GLY A 62 7.85 8.44 -2.04
N PRO A 63 8.07 9.66 -1.51
CA PRO A 63 9.42 10.15 -1.22
C PRO A 63 10.15 9.25 -0.21
N ARG A 64 11.45 9.00 -0.40
CA ARG A 64 12.27 8.19 0.51
C ARG A 64 12.36 8.81 1.91
N GLY A 65 12.25 7.98 2.94
CA GLY A 65 12.38 8.36 4.35
C GLY A 65 11.22 9.23 4.87
N SER A 66 10.15 9.37 4.09
CA SER A 66 8.97 10.17 4.46
C SER A 66 8.04 9.45 5.43
N GLY A 67 8.10 8.12 5.48
CA GLY A 67 7.10 7.28 6.14
C GLY A 67 5.72 7.33 5.49
N THR A 68 5.58 7.90 4.28
CA THR A 68 4.29 8.05 3.62
C THR A 68 3.58 6.72 3.41
N ILE A 69 2.31 6.67 3.82
CA ILE A 69 1.32 5.64 3.52
C ILE A 69 0.01 6.38 3.20
N CYS A 70 -0.17 6.76 1.94
CA CYS A 70 -1.33 7.51 1.49
C CYS A 70 -2.30 6.61 0.72
N LEU A 71 -3.57 6.58 1.14
CA LEU A 71 -4.63 5.89 0.42
C LEU A 71 -5.26 6.84 -0.61
N ASN A 72 -5.29 6.43 -1.88
CA ASN A 72 -5.77 7.29 -2.95
C ASN A 72 -7.08 6.77 -3.56
N GLY A 73 -7.91 7.69 -4.04
CA GLY A 73 -9.14 7.42 -4.78
C GLY A 73 -10.14 6.59 -3.99
N ALA A 74 -10.66 5.53 -4.62
CA ALA A 74 -11.61 4.62 -3.97
C ALA A 74 -11.05 3.95 -2.71
N ALA A 75 -9.72 3.83 -2.57
CA ALA A 75 -9.07 3.26 -1.39
C ALA A 75 -9.06 4.23 -0.20
N ALA A 76 -9.34 5.52 -0.41
CA ALA A 76 -9.38 6.55 0.64
C ALA A 76 -10.68 6.53 1.48
N ARG A 77 -11.60 5.59 1.24
CA ARG A 77 -12.89 5.46 1.93
C ARG A 77 -12.93 4.33 2.95
#